data_AF-A0A914JTD2-F1
#
_entry.id   AF-A0A914JTD2-F1
#
_cell.length_a   1.000
_cell.length_b   1.000
_cell.length_c   1.000
_cell.angle_alpha   90.00
_cell.angle_beta   90.00
_cell.angle_gamma   90.00
#
_symmetry.space_group_name_H-M   'P 1'
#
loop_
_entity.id
_entity.type
_entity.pdbx_description
1 polymer ?
#
loop_
_entity_poly.entity_id
_entity_poly.type
_entity_poly.pdbx_seq_one_letter_code
_entity_poly.pdbx_strand_id
1 'polypeptide(L)'
;KRTIEPCRKALLDAEVKASDVKEVLLVGGMSRMPKVQEVVRQTFGRQPSKVLNPDEAVAIGAAIQGAVLVGQVCDLIVFDVTPLSLGIETLGGVMTKLIARNTNIPTRKSQVFSTAADGQTQVEVKIYQGEREIAANNKFLGKFLLVDIPTAPRGVPYIEVTFDIDADGIINVSAKDCGTCREQ
;
A
#
# COMPACT_ATOMS: atom_id res chain seq x y z
N LYS A 1 6.51 17.76 -17.45
CA LYS A 1 5.09 17.37 -17.19
C LYS A 1 4.97 16.17 -16.23
N ARG A 2 5.86 16.03 -15.24
CA ARG A 2 5.93 14.85 -14.36
C ARG A 2 4.73 14.73 -13.39
N THR A 3 4.07 15.84 -13.08
CA THR A 3 2.95 15.91 -12.12
C THR A 3 1.60 15.48 -12.70
N ILE A 4 1.46 15.43 -14.02
CA ILE A 4 0.19 15.10 -14.70
C ILE A 4 -0.04 13.60 -14.76
N GLU A 5 1.04 12.82 -14.94
CA GLU A 5 0.95 11.36 -15.07
C GLU A 5 0.38 10.68 -13.81
N PRO A 6 0.80 11.02 -12.57
CA PRO A 6 0.17 10.48 -11.37
C PRO A 6 -1.33 10.81 -11.27
N CYS A 7 -1.74 12.03 -11.65
CA CYS A 7 -3.15 12.43 -11.63
C CYS A 7 -3.99 11.55 -12.59
N ARG A 8 -3.46 11.25 -13.78
CA ARG A 8 -4.13 10.37 -14.73
C ARG A 8 -4.20 8.92 -14.23
N LYS A 9 -3.12 8.43 -13.61
CA LYS A 9 -3.12 7.09 -13.01
C LYS A 9 -4.16 6.97 -11.90
N ALA A 10 -4.25 7.97 -11.02
CA ALA A 10 -5.26 8.00 -9.96
C ALA A 10 -6.71 8.00 -10.50
N LEU A 11 -6.98 8.79 -11.55
CA LEU A 11 -8.29 8.77 -12.21
C LEU A 11 -8.63 7.41 -12.83
N LEU A 12 -7.65 6.75 -13.44
CA LEU A 12 -7.81 5.40 -14.00
C LEU A 12 -8.06 4.36 -12.90
N ASP A 13 -7.30 4.44 -11.80
CA ASP A 13 -7.43 3.51 -10.68
C ASP A 13 -8.76 3.65 -9.94
N ALA A 14 -9.32 4.87 -9.92
CA ALA A 14 -10.65 5.14 -9.36
C ALA A 14 -11.79 4.87 -10.37
N GLU A 15 -11.47 4.59 -11.63
CA GLU A 15 -12.44 4.46 -12.75
C GLU A 15 -13.31 5.72 -12.95
N VAL A 16 -12.77 6.89 -12.65
CA VAL A 16 -13.48 8.18 -12.70
C VAL A 16 -12.95 9.03 -13.86
N LYS A 17 -13.84 9.69 -14.61
CA LYS A 17 -13.41 10.65 -15.64
C LYS A 17 -13.09 11.99 -14.99
N ALA A 18 -12.19 12.75 -15.61
CA ALA A 18 -11.87 14.11 -15.15
C ALA A 18 -13.10 15.02 -15.02
N SER A 19 -14.14 14.79 -15.84
CA SER A 19 -15.43 15.49 -15.80
C SER A 19 -16.25 15.24 -14.54
N ASP A 20 -16.07 14.07 -13.92
CA ASP A 20 -16.89 13.64 -12.78
C ASP A 20 -16.35 14.23 -11.46
N VAL A 21 -15.16 14.84 -11.51
CA VAL A 21 -14.53 15.54 -10.38
C VAL A 21 -15.30 16.82 -10.06
N LYS A 22 -15.94 16.84 -8.89
CA LYS A 22 -16.78 17.95 -8.45
C LYS A 22 -15.97 19.15 -7.95
N GLU A 23 -14.82 18.93 -7.35
CA GLU A 23 -13.98 19.99 -6.81
C GLU A 23 -12.51 19.57 -6.85
N VAL A 24 -11.62 20.55 -7.07
CA VAL A 24 -10.18 20.33 -7.04
C VAL A 24 -9.60 21.21 -5.95
N LEU A 25 -9.04 20.59 -4.93
CA LEU A 25 -8.38 21.27 -3.81
C LEU A 25 -6.87 21.32 -4.05
N LEU A 26 -6.25 22.46 -3.76
CA LEU A 26 -4.80 22.62 -3.85
C LEU A 26 -4.20 22.66 -2.44
N VAL A 27 -3.16 21.85 -2.23
CA VAL A 27 -2.45 21.74 -0.95
C VAL A 27 -0.95 21.92 -1.17
N GLY A 28 -0.29 22.59 -0.21
CA GLY A 28 1.13 22.91 -0.21
C GLY A 28 1.49 24.21 -0.95
N GLY A 29 2.45 24.97 -0.43
CA GLY A 29 2.80 26.31 -0.94
C GLY A 29 3.22 26.37 -2.42
N MET A 30 3.81 25.29 -2.97
CA MET A 30 4.17 25.21 -4.38
C MET A 30 2.95 25.24 -5.33
N SER A 31 1.74 24.95 -4.82
CA SER A 31 0.49 25.07 -5.57
C SER A 31 0.07 26.52 -5.85
N ARG A 32 0.72 27.51 -5.20
CA ARG A 32 0.50 28.94 -5.43
C ARG A 32 1.07 29.41 -6.78
N MET A 33 1.96 28.63 -7.41
CA MET A 33 2.53 29.00 -8.70
C MET A 33 1.43 29.07 -9.78
N PRO A 34 1.28 30.21 -10.49
CA PRO A 34 0.21 30.37 -11.50
C PRO A 34 0.23 29.30 -12.59
N LYS A 35 1.44 28.84 -12.97
CA LYS A 35 1.59 27.78 -13.97
C LYS A 35 1.04 26.43 -13.51
N VAL A 36 1.13 26.12 -12.21
CA VAL A 36 0.58 24.88 -11.64
C VAL A 36 -0.95 24.93 -11.69
N GLN A 37 -1.54 26.05 -11.27
CA GLN A 37 -3.00 26.24 -11.30
C GLN A 37 -3.56 26.15 -12.72
N GLU A 38 -2.86 26.73 -13.69
CA GLU A 38 -3.26 26.64 -15.10
C GLU A 38 -3.18 25.21 -15.63
N VAL A 39 -2.14 24.46 -15.29
CA VAL A 39 -2.00 23.04 -15.68
C VAL A 39 -3.09 22.18 -15.04
N VAL A 40 -3.43 22.41 -13.77
CA VAL A 40 -4.52 21.73 -13.07
C VAL A 40 -5.85 22.04 -13.75
N ARG A 41 -6.11 23.31 -14.08
CA ARG A 41 -7.31 23.74 -14.81
C ARG A 41 -7.44 23.05 -16.17
N GLN A 42 -6.34 22.91 -16.90
CA GLN A 42 -6.31 22.18 -18.18
C GLN A 42 -6.50 20.67 -18.01
N THR A 43 -6.04 20.09 -16.90
CA THR A 43 -6.08 18.64 -16.67
C THR A 43 -7.47 18.18 -16.23
N PHE A 44 -8.12 18.92 -15.34
CA PHE A 44 -9.43 18.58 -14.78
C PHE A 44 -10.59 19.37 -15.40
N GLY A 45 -10.31 20.32 -16.28
CA GLY A 45 -11.32 21.17 -16.92
C GLY A 45 -12.04 22.13 -15.98
N ARG A 46 -11.54 22.30 -14.74
CA ARG A 46 -12.20 23.05 -13.68
C ARG A 46 -11.23 23.96 -12.93
N GLN A 47 -11.72 25.09 -12.44
CA GLN A 47 -10.92 25.98 -11.63
C GLN A 47 -10.70 25.37 -10.24
N PRO A 48 -9.45 25.29 -9.74
CA PRO A 48 -9.20 24.81 -8.40
C PRO A 48 -9.80 25.75 -7.36
N SER A 49 -10.33 25.16 -6.30
CA SER A 49 -10.95 25.86 -5.18
C SER A 49 -9.92 26.65 -4.38
N LYS A 50 -10.34 27.80 -3.85
CA LYS A 50 -9.54 28.65 -2.97
C LYS A 50 -10.11 28.72 -1.55
N VAL A 51 -11.05 27.82 -1.23
CA VAL A 51 -11.73 27.79 0.08
C VAL A 51 -10.75 27.45 1.21
N LEU A 52 -9.71 26.68 0.92
CA LEU A 52 -8.71 26.23 1.89
C LEU A 52 -7.40 26.98 1.75
N ASN A 53 -6.75 27.26 2.88
CA ASN A 53 -5.37 27.70 2.91
C ASN A 53 -4.46 26.49 2.62
N PRO A 54 -3.70 26.49 1.50
CA PRO A 54 -2.90 25.33 1.09
C PRO A 54 -1.79 24.99 2.10
N ASP A 55 -1.36 25.94 2.92
CA ASP A 55 -0.24 25.75 3.86
C ASP A 55 -0.69 25.19 5.23
N GLU A 56 -1.97 25.34 5.57
CA GLU A 56 -2.52 24.95 6.89
C GLU A 56 -3.50 23.77 6.81
N ALA A 57 -4.05 23.49 5.62
CA ALA A 57 -5.09 22.47 5.44
C ALA A 57 -4.71 21.09 6.02
N VAL A 58 -3.44 20.68 5.88
CA VAL A 58 -2.95 19.41 6.42
C VAL A 58 -2.98 19.39 7.95
N ALA A 59 -2.52 20.47 8.60
CA ALA A 59 -2.49 20.56 10.05
C ALA A 59 -3.91 20.61 10.65
N ILE A 60 -4.81 21.35 10.00
CA ILE A 60 -6.22 21.41 10.41
C ILE A 60 -6.88 20.05 10.29
N GLY A 61 -6.66 19.33 9.16
CA GLY A 61 -7.17 17.97 8.97
C GLY A 61 -6.68 16.98 10.03
N ALA A 62 -5.39 17.05 10.37
CA ALA A 62 -4.81 16.22 11.44
C ALA A 62 -5.41 16.53 12.81
N ALA A 63 -5.67 17.81 13.13
CA ALA A 63 -6.32 18.20 14.38
C ALA A 63 -7.76 17.69 14.48
N ILE A 64 -8.52 17.74 13.37
CA ILE A 64 -9.88 17.18 13.30
C ILE A 64 -9.83 15.66 13.53
N GLN A 65 -8.89 14.96 12.90
CA GLN A 65 -8.72 13.52 13.12
C GLN A 65 -8.40 13.19 14.59
N GLY A 66 -7.54 13.98 15.23
CA GLY A 66 -7.28 13.86 16.67
C GLY A 66 -8.53 14.07 17.52
N ALA A 67 -9.37 15.05 17.19
CA ALA A 67 -10.63 15.28 17.90
C ALA A 67 -11.64 14.13 17.73
N VAL A 68 -11.65 13.48 16.56
CA VAL A 68 -12.45 12.26 16.31
C VAL A 68 -11.97 11.10 17.18
N LEU A 69 -10.66 10.88 17.28
CA LEU A 69 -10.08 9.81 18.12
C LEU A 69 -10.38 9.97 19.62
N VAL A 70 -10.51 11.22 20.10
CA VAL A 70 -10.88 11.52 21.50
C VAL A 70 -12.41 11.51 21.71
N GLY A 71 -13.20 11.36 20.63
CA GLY A 71 -14.66 11.34 20.69
C GLY A 71 -15.33 12.70 20.84
N GLN A 72 -14.62 13.81 20.59
CA GLN A 72 -15.20 15.15 20.59
C GLN A 72 -16.02 15.44 19.32
N VAL A 73 -15.70 14.74 18.23
CA VAL A 73 -16.43 14.78 16.96
C VAL A 73 -16.98 13.39 16.68
N CYS A 74 -18.30 13.25 16.67
CA CYS A 74 -18.98 12.03 16.29
C CYS A 74 -19.32 12.07 14.79
N ASP A 75 -19.48 10.89 14.17
CA ASP A 75 -19.93 10.71 12.77
C ASP A 75 -18.93 10.98 11.64
N LEU A 76 -17.62 10.83 11.89
CA LEU A 76 -16.60 10.84 10.84
C LEU A 76 -15.89 9.48 10.77
N ILE A 77 -16.02 8.80 9.63
CA ILE A 77 -15.32 7.54 9.33
C ILE A 77 -14.31 7.83 8.21
N VAL A 78 -13.05 7.49 8.46
CA VAL A 78 -11.98 7.58 7.46
C VAL A 78 -11.68 6.18 6.94
N PHE A 79 -11.74 6.01 5.62
CA PHE A 79 -11.22 4.83 4.94
C PHE A 79 -9.97 5.25 4.18
N ASP A 80 -8.85 4.62 4.50
CA ASP A 80 -7.59 4.81 3.78
C ASP A 80 -7.24 3.55 2.99
N VAL A 81 -6.28 3.65 2.09
CA VAL A 81 -5.88 2.59 1.17
C VAL A 81 -4.35 2.42 1.11
N THR A 82 -3.90 1.24 0.73
CA THR A 82 -2.47 0.99 0.49
C THR A 82 -1.97 1.71 -0.77
N PRO A 83 -0.87 2.49 -0.74
CA PRO A 83 -0.43 3.25 -1.91
C PRO A 83 0.27 2.40 -2.99
N LEU A 84 0.83 1.26 -2.60
CA LEU A 84 1.58 0.34 -3.45
C LEU A 84 1.27 -1.09 -3.04
N SER A 85 1.38 -2.02 -3.99
CA SER A 85 1.20 -3.44 -3.71
C SER A 85 2.31 -3.95 -2.80
N LEU A 86 1.92 -4.84 -1.88
CA LEU A 86 2.82 -5.55 -0.98
C LEU A 86 2.87 -7.02 -1.38
N GLY A 87 4.07 -7.58 -1.33
CA GLY A 87 4.28 -8.94 -1.77
C GLY A 87 5.60 -9.51 -1.29
N ILE A 88 5.83 -10.76 -1.68
CA ILE A 88 7.07 -11.47 -1.39
C ILE A 88 7.80 -11.87 -2.66
N GLU A 89 9.11 -12.09 -2.55
CA GLU A 89 9.89 -12.72 -3.62
C GLU A 89 9.62 -14.24 -3.64
N THR A 90 9.22 -14.75 -4.80
CA THR A 90 9.08 -16.20 -5.05
C THR A 90 10.21 -16.71 -5.95
N LEU A 91 10.30 -18.04 -6.12
CA LEU A 91 11.30 -18.67 -6.98
C LEU A 91 11.30 -18.02 -8.38
N GLY A 92 12.50 -17.70 -8.88
CA GLY A 92 12.70 -16.99 -10.14
C GLY A 92 12.83 -15.46 -10.00
N GLY A 93 12.85 -14.93 -8.77
CA GLY A 93 13.04 -13.48 -8.53
C GLY A 93 11.82 -12.64 -8.88
N VAL A 94 10.65 -13.27 -8.96
CA VAL A 94 9.37 -12.64 -9.30
C VAL A 94 8.68 -12.16 -8.02
N MET A 95 8.08 -10.98 -8.07
CA MET A 95 7.25 -10.45 -7.00
C MET A 95 5.85 -11.06 -7.08
N THR A 96 5.48 -11.87 -6.09
CA THR A 96 4.10 -12.30 -5.91
C THR A 96 3.40 -11.31 -4.98
N LYS A 97 2.38 -10.61 -5.50
CA LYS A 97 1.61 -9.60 -4.76
C LYS A 97 0.53 -10.30 -3.91
N LEU A 98 0.50 -10.00 -2.61
CA LEU A 98 -0.51 -10.52 -1.68
C LEU A 98 -1.60 -9.48 -1.40
N ILE A 99 -1.20 -8.21 -1.23
CA ILE A 99 -2.11 -7.08 -1.06
C ILE A 99 -1.86 -6.13 -2.24
N ALA A 100 -2.88 -5.91 -3.06
CA ALA A 100 -2.78 -4.98 -4.19
C ALA A 100 -2.78 -3.53 -3.69
N ARG A 101 -2.21 -2.61 -4.48
CA ARG A 101 -2.40 -1.18 -4.26
C ARG A 101 -3.88 -0.81 -4.29
N ASN A 102 -4.22 0.28 -3.62
CA ASN A 102 -5.57 0.80 -3.43
C ASN A 102 -6.50 -0.19 -2.69
N THR A 103 -5.95 -1.10 -1.89
CA THR A 103 -6.75 -1.95 -0.99
C THR A 103 -7.06 -1.18 0.28
N ASN A 104 -8.33 -1.17 0.70
CA ASN A 104 -8.76 -0.52 1.94
C ASN A 104 -8.03 -1.10 3.16
N ILE A 105 -7.60 -0.23 4.07
CA ILE A 105 -7.02 -0.59 5.38
C ILE A 105 -8.02 -0.26 6.51
N PRO A 106 -8.05 -1.03 7.60
CA PRO A 106 -7.21 -2.19 7.91
C PRO A 106 -7.56 -3.44 7.08
N THR A 107 -6.57 -4.28 6.77
CA THR A 107 -6.77 -5.51 5.98
C THR A 107 -5.77 -6.60 6.32
N ARG A 108 -6.23 -7.86 6.24
CA ARG A 108 -5.42 -9.05 6.48
C ARG A 108 -5.54 -10.00 5.29
N LYS A 109 -4.39 -10.45 4.76
CA LYS A 109 -4.32 -11.43 3.67
C LYS A 109 -3.28 -12.50 4.00
N SER A 110 -3.69 -13.76 3.85
CA SER A 110 -2.84 -14.93 4.06
C SER A 110 -2.75 -15.71 2.76
N GLN A 111 -1.55 -16.19 2.45
CA GLN A 111 -1.32 -17.06 1.30
C GLN A 111 -0.33 -18.16 1.67
N VAL A 112 -0.61 -19.37 1.21
CA VAL A 112 0.22 -20.54 1.46
C VAL A 112 1.28 -20.65 0.37
N PHE A 113 2.52 -20.80 0.79
CA PHE A 113 3.69 -21.07 -0.03
C PHE A 113 4.29 -22.43 0.36
N SER A 114 5.28 -22.87 -0.42
CA SER A 114 5.99 -24.12 -0.16
C SER A 114 7.48 -23.96 -0.43
N THR A 115 8.28 -24.90 0.07
CA THR A 115 9.71 -25.00 -0.19
C THR A 115 10.02 -25.10 -1.69
N ALA A 116 11.19 -24.56 -2.05
CA ALA A 116 11.64 -24.45 -3.43
C ALA A 116 12.62 -25.58 -3.82
N ALA A 117 13.22 -26.25 -2.84
CA ALA A 117 14.16 -27.35 -3.02
C ALA A 117 13.85 -28.52 -2.05
N ASP A 118 14.26 -29.72 -2.44
CA ASP A 118 14.11 -30.93 -1.61
C ASP A 118 14.99 -30.83 -0.35
N GLY A 119 14.41 -31.20 0.79
CA GLY A 119 15.12 -31.21 2.07
C GLY A 119 15.46 -29.83 2.63
N GLN A 120 14.84 -28.76 2.13
CA GLN A 120 15.02 -27.40 2.60
C GLN A 120 14.52 -27.25 4.05
N THR A 121 15.44 -26.98 4.99
CA THR A 121 15.16 -26.82 6.43
C THR A 121 14.90 -25.38 6.86
N GLN A 122 15.09 -24.41 5.96
CA GLN A 122 14.83 -23.00 6.22
C GLN A 122 14.24 -22.31 5.00
N VAL A 123 13.29 -21.39 5.19
CA VAL A 123 12.69 -20.56 4.14
C VAL A 123 12.94 -19.09 4.43
N GLU A 124 13.59 -18.41 3.48
CA GLU A 124 13.79 -16.97 3.54
C GLU A 124 12.59 -16.28 2.87
N VAL A 125 11.85 -15.49 3.66
CA VAL A 125 10.75 -14.66 3.15
C VAL A 125 11.28 -13.24 3.04
N LYS A 126 11.36 -12.72 1.81
CA LYS A 126 11.73 -11.33 1.54
C LYS A 126 10.51 -10.54 1.11
N ILE A 127 10.29 -9.42 1.77
CA ILE A 127 9.12 -8.57 1.60
C ILE A 127 9.48 -7.36 0.74
N TYR A 128 8.61 -7.07 -0.23
CA TYR A 128 8.77 -5.97 -1.17
C TYR A 128 7.49 -5.14 -1.28
N GLN A 129 7.66 -3.87 -1.62
CA GLN A 129 6.61 -2.93 -1.95
C GLN A 129 6.84 -2.35 -3.35
N GLY A 130 5.84 -2.46 -4.22
CA GLY A 130 5.91 -1.91 -5.58
C GLY A 130 5.03 -2.64 -6.59
N GLU A 131 5.06 -2.16 -7.84
CA GLU A 131 4.20 -2.64 -8.91
C GLU A 131 4.90 -3.47 -9.98
N ARG A 132 6.23 -3.56 -9.94
CA ARG A 132 7.02 -4.24 -10.97
C ARG A 132 7.00 -5.74 -10.77
N GLU A 133 7.10 -6.49 -11.85
CA GLU A 133 7.06 -7.96 -11.82
C GLU A 133 8.31 -8.59 -11.20
N ILE A 134 9.48 -7.98 -11.41
CA ILE A 134 10.76 -8.47 -10.87
C ILE A 134 10.97 -7.88 -9.47
N ALA A 135 11.15 -8.73 -8.46
CA ALA A 135 11.28 -8.34 -7.05
C ALA A 135 12.42 -7.33 -6.82
N ALA A 136 13.58 -7.54 -7.46
CA ALA A 136 14.75 -6.67 -7.35
C ALA A 136 14.50 -5.20 -7.80
N ASN A 137 13.48 -4.95 -8.62
CA ASN A 137 13.14 -3.60 -9.07
C ASN A 137 12.15 -2.87 -8.15
N ASN A 138 11.62 -3.56 -7.13
CA ASN A 138 10.71 -2.99 -6.15
C ASN A 138 11.45 -2.57 -4.88
N LYS A 139 10.77 -1.84 -3.99
CA LYS A 139 11.35 -1.41 -2.72
C LYS A 139 11.40 -2.58 -1.75
N PHE A 140 12.61 -2.99 -1.35
CA PHE A 140 12.79 -3.95 -0.27
C PHE A 140 12.38 -3.33 1.07
N LEU A 141 11.53 -4.03 1.82
CA LEU A 141 11.07 -3.61 3.15
C LEU A 141 11.79 -4.35 4.26
N GLY A 142 11.98 -5.66 4.10
CA GLY A 142 12.59 -6.50 5.12
C GLY A 142 12.61 -7.96 4.72
N LYS A 143 13.27 -8.78 5.53
CA LYS A 143 13.30 -10.23 5.35
C LYS A 143 13.38 -10.92 6.70
N PHE A 144 12.85 -12.13 6.76
CA PHE A 144 12.99 -13.00 7.91
C PHE A 144 13.17 -14.44 7.43
N LEU A 145 13.71 -15.26 8.33
CA LEU A 145 14.02 -16.66 8.07
C LEU A 145 13.13 -17.51 8.97
N LEU A 146 12.33 -18.38 8.36
CA LEU A 146 11.65 -19.45 9.07
C LEU A 146 12.60 -20.65 9.08
N VAL A 147 13.13 -20.98 10.25
CA VAL A 147 14.07 -22.10 10.46
C VAL A 147 13.36 -23.33 11.00
N ASP A 148 14.07 -24.46 11.04
CA ASP A 148 13.60 -25.75 11.58
C ASP A 148 12.39 -26.37 10.86
N ILE A 149 12.30 -26.19 9.55
CA ILE A 149 11.29 -26.85 8.71
C ILE A 149 11.67 -28.34 8.56
N PRO A 150 10.74 -29.29 8.77
CA PRO A 150 11.01 -30.71 8.57
C PRO A 150 11.54 -31.00 7.16
N THR A 151 12.58 -31.82 7.07
CA THR A 151 13.12 -32.28 5.79
C THR A 151 12.06 -33.06 5.03
N ALA A 152 11.53 -32.46 3.97
CA ALA A 152 10.54 -33.07 3.11
C ALA A 152 10.87 -32.77 1.63
N PRO A 153 10.29 -33.53 0.68
CA PRO A 153 10.34 -33.17 -0.73
C PRO A 153 9.81 -31.75 -0.96
N ARG A 154 10.30 -31.11 -2.01
CA ARG A 154 9.79 -29.83 -2.51
C ARG A 154 8.28 -29.92 -2.71
N GLY A 155 7.56 -28.89 -2.26
CA GLY A 155 6.10 -28.85 -2.44
C GLY A 155 5.29 -29.39 -1.25
N VAL A 156 5.94 -30.05 -0.28
CA VAL A 156 5.25 -30.73 0.84
C VAL A 156 5.05 -29.83 2.07
N PRO A 157 6.05 -29.05 2.54
CA PRO A 157 5.83 -28.14 3.66
C PRO A 157 4.95 -26.95 3.23
N TYR A 158 3.85 -26.74 3.95
CA TYR A 158 2.94 -25.62 3.72
C TYR A 158 3.26 -24.48 4.69
N ILE A 159 3.68 -23.34 4.15
CA ILE A 159 4.05 -22.15 4.91
C ILE A 159 3.04 -21.06 4.61
N GLU A 160 2.20 -20.75 5.57
CA GLU A 160 1.25 -19.65 5.48
C GLU A 160 1.97 -18.34 5.80
N VAL A 161 2.08 -17.44 4.82
CA VAL A 161 2.55 -16.08 5.03
C VAL A 161 1.33 -15.17 5.11
N THR A 162 1.23 -14.44 6.20
CA THR A 162 0.16 -13.48 6.47
C THR A 162 0.70 -12.07 6.50
N PHE A 163 0.06 -11.18 5.75
CA PHE A 163 0.23 -9.75 5.82
C PHE A 163 -0.97 -9.15 6.53
N ASP A 164 -0.70 -8.39 7.57
CA ASP A 164 -1.67 -7.64 8.34
C ASP A 164 -1.30 -6.16 8.30
N ILE A 165 -2.26 -5.32 7.94
CA ILE A 165 -2.09 -3.87 7.86
C ILE A 165 -3.12 -3.23 8.79
N ASP A 166 -2.63 -2.49 9.76
CA ASP A 166 -3.49 -1.77 10.70
C ASP A 166 -4.08 -0.49 10.10
N ALA A 167 -4.86 0.23 10.91
CA ALA A 167 -5.49 1.48 10.49
C ALA A 167 -4.48 2.63 10.27
N ASP A 168 -3.27 2.52 10.85
CA ASP A 168 -2.19 3.50 10.68
C ASP A 168 -1.31 3.19 9.45
N GLY A 169 -1.55 2.05 8.78
CA GLY A 169 -0.79 1.59 7.63
C GLY A 169 0.52 0.88 8.00
N ILE A 170 0.71 0.50 9.26
CA ILE A 170 1.85 -0.31 9.71
C ILE A 170 1.63 -1.75 9.26
N ILE A 171 2.67 -2.33 8.66
CA ILE A 171 2.63 -3.66 8.07
C ILE A 171 3.27 -4.64 9.05
N ASN A 172 2.50 -5.62 9.48
CA ASN A 172 2.97 -6.78 10.21
C ASN A 172 2.95 -7.99 9.28
N VAL A 173 4.09 -8.67 9.16
CA VAL A 173 4.20 -9.89 8.35
C VAL A 173 4.60 -11.02 9.28
N SER A 174 3.81 -12.08 9.25
CA SER A 174 4.06 -13.31 10.01
C SER A 174 4.11 -14.49 9.06
N ALA A 175 4.99 -15.46 9.30
CA ALA A 175 4.94 -16.75 8.61
C ALA A 175 4.74 -17.89 9.61
N LYS A 176 3.85 -18.82 9.24
CA LYS A 176 3.55 -20.00 10.04
C LYS A 176 3.71 -21.26 9.20
N ASP A 177 4.44 -22.24 9.73
CA ASP A 177 4.42 -23.60 9.18
C ASP A 177 3.15 -24.32 9.65
N CYS A 178 2.29 -24.70 8.70
CA CYS A 178 1.02 -25.37 8.99
C CYS A 178 1.21 -26.78 9.58
N GLY A 179 2.33 -27.44 9.31
CA GLY A 179 2.62 -28.78 9.82
C GLY A 179 3.12 -28.77 11.26
N THR A 180 4.02 -27.84 11.60
CA THR A 180 4.64 -27.76 12.94
C THR A 180 4.02 -26.71 13.86
N CYS A 181 3.10 -25.88 13.34
CA CYS A 181 2.51 -24.73 14.03
C CYS A 181 3.53 -23.70 14.55
N ARG A 182 4.78 -23.74 14.08
CA ARG A 182 5.80 -22.75 14.42
C ARG A 182 5.57 -21.46 13.65
N GLU A 183 5.78 -20.32 14.30
CA GLU A 183 5.54 -18.99 13.75
C GLU A 183 6.72 -18.06 13.98
N GLN A 184 6.90 -17.09 13.08
CA GLN A 184 7.91 -16.05 13.14
C GLN A 184 7.38 -14.73 12.56
#